data_AF-A0A1V1NUN7-F1
#
_entry.id   AF-A0A1V1NUN7-F1
#
_cell.length_a   1.000
_cell.length_b   1.000
_cell.length_c   1.000
_cell.angle_alpha   90.00
_cell.angle_beta   90.00
_cell.angle_gamma   90.00
#
_symmetry.space_group_name_H-M   'P 1'
#
loop_
_entity.id
_entity.type
_entity.pdbx_description
1 polymer ?
#
loop_
_entity_poly.entity_id
_entity_poly.type
_entity_poly.pdbx_seq_one_letter_code
_entity_poly.pdbx_strand_id
1 'polypeptide(L)'
;MGTDDKYHSGCINIKGNDINITDTMISLMTKGDGNAGDLSIQASSRCFLHDSNFYLDTFDLGDGGNIHIQSPLLIVENETNISARSNLPATSDSPTGKSGNIHIEMQDGIFRNGVVISAETNSHSNGGSIDIKAQNSILIESNDQHDVKPGISTSANQHASQRSGSAGNIYIAAPKLFLSGIGAVIESKTETSGTGGNIYVNADLLELKNGASISSASTNTAKNAGNAGHIFITSDDISLMNKSCILTEA
;
A
#
# COMPACT_ATOMS: atom_id res chain seq x y z
N MET A 1 33.02 -21.88 5.67
CA MET A 1 31.99 -22.73 6.31
C MET A 1 30.79 -21.82 6.51
N GLY A 2 29.84 -21.64 5.60
CA GLY A 2 29.22 -22.60 4.70
C GLY A 2 27.84 -22.95 5.26
N THR A 3 26.89 -22.01 5.21
CA THR A 3 25.45 -22.25 5.10
C THR A 3 24.83 -20.99 4.47
N ASP A 4 24.76 -21.02 3.14
CA ASP A 4 24.07 -20.05 2.28
C ASP A 4 22.55 -20.31 2.30
N ASP A 5 22.04 -20.80 3.43
CA ASP A 5 20.66 -21.24 3.58
C ASP A 5 19.83 -20.02 3.96
N LYS A 6 19.43 -19.27 2.93
CA LYS A 6 18.39 -18.25 3.05
C LYS A 6 17.07 -18.96 3.40
N TYR A 7 16.63 -18.82 4.65
CA TYR A 7 15.34 -19.33 5.08
C TYR A 7 14.25 -18.37 4.65
N HIS A 8 13.37 -18.84 3.76
CA HIS A 8 12.22 -18.09 3.26
C HIS A 8 11.00 -18.43 4.12
N SER A 9 10.11 -17.46 4.34
CA SER A 9 8.84 -17.75 4.97
C SER A 9 7.90 -18.49 3.99
N GLY A 10 7.00 -19.31 4.53
CA GLY A 10 6.06 -20.11 3.75
C GLY A 10 4.89 -19.27 3.22
N CYS A 11 3.90 -19.92 2.60
CA CYS A 11 2.70 -19.25 2.11
C CYS A 11 1.49 -19.54 3.02
N ILE A 12 0.61 -18.55 3.18
CA ILE A 12 -0.70 -18.71 3.81
C ILE A 12 -1.77 -18.56 2.74
N ASN A 13 -2.64 -19.56 2.62
CA ASN A 13 -3.78 -19.56 1.70
C ASN A 13 -5.08 -19.70 2.50
N ILE A 14 -5.90 -18.66 2.53
CA ILE A 14 -7.21 -18.66 3.19
C ILE A 14 -8.27 -18.67 2.10
N LYS A 15 -9.10 -19.71 2.08
CA LYS A 15 -10.21 -19.84 1.13
C LYS A 15 -11.50 -20.15 1.87
N GLY A 16 -12.58 -19.47 1.50
CA GLY A 16 -13.88 -19.67 2.13
C GLY A 16 -14.98 -19.00 1.34
N ASN A 17 -16.23 -19.23 1.74
CA ASN A 17 -17.34 -18.48 1.18
C ASN A 17 -17.39 -17.07 1.75
N ASP A 18 -17.57 -17.00 3.07
CA ASP A 18 -17.50 -15.78 3.85
C ASP A 18 -16.30 -15.88 4.78
N ILE A 19 -15.37 -14.94 4.65
CA ILE A 19 -14.18 -14.84 5.48
C ILE A 19 -14.38 -13.67 6.44
N ASN A 20 -14.20 -13.93 7.72
CA ASN A 20 -14.23 -12.91 8.77
C ASN A 20 -12.92 -13.01 9.56
N ILE A 21 -12.11 -11.95 9.52
CA ILE A 21 -10.85 -11.81 10.23
C ILE A 21 -10.96 -10.57 11.11
N THR A 22 -11.03 -10.79 12.42
CA THR A 22 -11.21 -9.72 13.42
C THR A 22 -10.18 -9.90 14.52
N ASP A 23 -9.59 -8.81 15.02
CA ASP A 23 -8.62 -8.82 16.13
C ASP A 23 -7.47 -9.83 15.93
N THR A 24 -7.00 -9.97 14.69
CA THR A 24 -6.12 -11.05 14.28
C THR A 24 -4.79 -10.54 13.74
N MET A 25 -3.71 -11.29 14.00
CA MET A 25 -2.42 -11.11 13.34
C MET A 25 -2.17 -12.27 12.37
N ILE A 26 -1.88 -11.94 11.11
CA ILE A 26 -1.33 -12.87 10.11
C ILE A 26 0.09 -12.43 9.80
N SER A 27 1.06 -13.30 10.06
CA SER A 27 2.47 -12.98 9.88
C SER A 27 3.18 -14.02 9.03
N LEU A 28 3.84 -13.55 7.97
CA LEU A 28 4.73 -14.34 7.11
C LEU A 28 6.13 -13.72 7.04
N MET A 29 6.55 -13.05 8.10
CA MET A 29 7.81 -12.33 8.16
C MET A 29 9.04 -13.25 8.13
N THR A 30 10.15 -12.75 7.59
CA THR A 30 11.49 -13.35 7.73
C THR A 30 12.42 -12.42 8.50
N LYS A 31 13.18 -13.00 9.44
CA LYS A 31 14.15 -12.27 10.27
C LYS A 31 15.58 -12.26 9.72
N GLY A 32 15.88 -13.04 8.69
CA GLY A 32 17.21 -13.09 8.04
C GLY A 32 17.11 -12.78 6.55
N ASP A 33 18.17 -13.10 5.80
CA ASP A 33 18.34 -12.75 4.37
C ASP A 33 17.34 -13.37 3.39
N GLY A 34 16.39 -14.17 3.87
CA GLY A 34 15.35 -14.79 3.04
C GLY A 34 14.11 -13.91 2.87
N ASN A 35 13.40 -14.13 1.78
CA ASN A 35 12.20 -13.35 1.46
C ASN A 35 11.02 -13.70 2.39
N ALA A 36 10.17 -12.70 2.62
CA ALA A 36 8.92 -12.91 3.31
C ALA A 36 7.96 -13.72 2.43
N GLY A 37 7.02 -14.39 3.09
CA GLY A 37 6.13 -15.34 2.46
C GLY A 37 4.89 -14.68 1.89
N ASP A 38 4.26 -15.32 0.90
CA ASP A 38 3.07 -14.76 0.25
C ASP A 38 1.76 -15.12 0.97
N LEU A 39 0.82 -14.17 0.97
CA LEU A 39 -0.54 -14.32 1.50
C LEU A 39 -1.56 -14.29 0.37
N SER A 40 -2.43 -15.30 0.31
CA SER A 40 -3.62 -15.27 -0.52
C SER A 40 -4.90 -15.44 0.30
N ILE A 41 -5.84 -14.52 0.15
CA ILE A 41 -7.18 -14.58 0.73
C ILE A 41 -8.20 -14.60 -0.41
N GLN A 42 -9.01 -15.65 -0.48
CA GLN A 42 -10.04 -15.82 -1.51
C GLN A 42 -11.39 -16.12 -0.88
N ALA A 43 -12.27 -15.12 -0.86
CA ALA A 43 -13.67 -15.29 -0.47
C ALA A 43 -14.55 -15.41 -1.73
N SER A 44 -15.48 -16.35 -1.76
CA SER A 44 -16.45 -16.46 -2.88
C SER A 44 -17.70 -15.61 -2.70
N SER A 45 -17.89 -14.97 -1.55
CA SER A 45 -19.01 -14.07 -1.24
C SER A 45 -18.52 -12.77 -0.61
N ARG A 46 -17.99 -12.83 0.61
CA ARG A 46 -17.56 -11.64 1.36
C ARG A 46 -16.28 -11.89 2.15
N CYS A 47 -15.41 -10.89 2.18
CA CYS A 47 -14.24 -10.83 3.03
C CYS A 47 -14.35 -9.60 3.92
N PHE A 48 -14.36 -9.80 5.24
CA PHE A 48 -14.43 -8.73 6.23
C PHE A 48 -13.18 -8.77 7.11
N LEU A 49 -12.42 -7.68 7.08
CA LEU A 49 -11.18 -7.50 7.83
C LEU A 49 -11.37 -6.32 8.78
N HIS A 50 -11.16 -6.55 10.08
CA HIS A 50 -11.43 -5.55 11.11
C HIS A 50 -10.40 -5.64 12.23
N ASP A 51 -9.82 -4.53 12.65
CA ASP A 51 -8.79 -4.45 13.71
C ASP A 51 -7.70 -5.54 13.59
N SER A 52 -7.22 -5.77 12.36
CA SER A 52 -6.33 -6.90 12.06
C SER A 52 -5.02 -6.48 11.40
N ASN A 53 -3.94 -7.18 11.69
CA ASN A 53 -2.61 -6.88 11.16
C ASN A 53 -2.11 -8.00 10.26
N PHE A 54 -1.78 -7.67 9.02
CA PHE A 54 -1.18 -8.56 8.02
C PHE A 54 0.25 -8.08 7.76
N TYR A 55 1.23 -8.83 8.28
CA TYR A 55 2.65 -8.50 8.22
C TYR A 55 3.42 -9.49 7.34
N LEU A 56 3.77 -9.05 6.14
CA LEU A 56 4.62 -9.77 5.19
C LEU A 56 5.99 -9.10 5.06
N ASP A 57 6.51 -8.64 6.20
CA ASP A 57 7.70 -7.82 6.26
C ASP A 57 8.99 -8.64 6.29
N THR A 58 10.03 -8.14 5.63
CA THR A 58 11.42 -8.58 5.87
C THR A 58 12.16 -7.59 6.77
N PHE A 59 13.14 -8.08 7.53
CA PHE A 59 13.95 -7.25 8.44
C PHE A 59 15.45 -7.24 8.09
N ASP A 60 15.82 -7.88 6.98
CA ASP A 60 17.21 -7.93 6.49
C ASP A 60 17.22 -7.87 4.94
N LEU A 61 18.19 -8.49 4.27
CA LEU A 61 18.40 -8.39 2.82
C LEU A 61 17.26 -8.95 1.94
N GLY A 62 16.31 -9.71 2.50
CA GLY A 62 15.23 -10.36 1.76
C GLY A 62 14.14 -9.39 1.29
N ASP A 63 13.43 -9.77 0.22
CA ASP A 63 12.31 -9.00 -0.33
C ASP A 63 11.00 -9.25 0.46
N GLY A 64 10.16 -8.22 0.57
CA GLY A 64 8.83 -8.28 1.18
C GLY A 64 7.89 -9.25 0.44
N GLY A 65 6.96 -9.87 1.15
CA GLY A 65 6.05 -10.88 0.61
C GLY A 65 4.87 -10.23 -0.12
N ASN A 66 4.28 -10.94 -1.08
CA ASN A 66 3.14 -10.41 -1.84
C ASN A 66 1.80 -10.75 -1.17
N ILE A 67 0.85 -9.82 -1.27
CA ILE A 67 -0.50 -9.99 -0.76
C ILE A 67 -1.46 -10.05 -1.95
N HIS A 68 -2.29 -11.08 -1.99
CA HIS A 68 -3.39 -11.20 -2.95
C HIS A 68 -4.71 -11.38 -2.21
N ILE A 69 -5.65 -10.45 -2.39
CA ILE A 69 -7.01 -10.53 -1.82
C ILE A 69 -8.03 -10.53 -2.94
N GLN A 70 -8.88 -11.54 -2.97
CA GLN A 70 -9.97 -11.64 -3.93
C GLN A 70 -11.31 -11.89 -3.20
N SER A 71 -12.29 -11.03 -3.42
CA SER A 71 -13.64 -11.19 -2.85
C SER A 71 -14.68 -10.38 -3.61
N PRO A 72 -15.90 -10.89 -3.89
CA PRO A 72 -16.96 -10.05 -4.46
C PRO A 72 -17.21 -8.79 -3.61
N LEU A 73 -17.39 -8.95 -2.31
CA LEU A 73 -17.47 -7.82 -1.38
C LEU A 73 -16.27 -7.84 -0.43
N LEU A 74 -15.41 -6.82 -0.50
CA LEU A 74 -14.32 -6.61 0.44
C LEU A 74 -14.65 -5.42 1.33
N ILE A 75 -14.69 -5.66 2.64
CA ILE A 75 -14.87 -4.62 3.64
C ILE A 75 -13.66 -4.68 4.57
N VAL A 76 -12.94 -3.57 4.66
CA VAL A 76 -11.81 -3.38 5.54
C VAL A 76 -12.14 -2.20 6.43
N GLU A 77 -12.14 -2.42 7.74
CA GLU A 77 -12.54 -1.40 8.71
C GLU A 77 -11.56 -1.29 9.87
N ASN A 78 -11.58 -0.11 10.49
CA ASN A 78 -10.80 0.25 11.68
C ASN A 78 -9.29 0.08 11.46
N GLU A 79 -8.51 -0.13 12.53
CA GLU A 79 -7.03 -0.10 12.52
C GLU A 79 -6.41 -1.32 11.81
N THR A 80 -7.09 -1.85 10.79
CA THR A 80 -6.62 -2.92 9.95
C THR A 80 -5.44 -2.44 9.09
N ASN A 81 -4.30 -3.12 9.23
CA ASN A 81 -3.07 -2.83 8.50
C ASN A 81 -2.71 -4.02 7.59
N ILE A 82 -2.68 -3.79 6.29
CA ILE A 82 -2.28 -4.73 5.25
C ILE A 82 -0.94 -4.27 4.69
N SER A 83 0.14 -4.96 5.07
CA SER A 83 1.49 -4.48 4.80
C SER A 83 2.44 -5.53 4.21
N ALA A 84 3.17 -5.11 3.18
CA ALA A 84 4.14 -5.91 2.42
C ALA A 84 5.52 -5.25 2.39
N ARG A 85 6.08 -4.93 3.56
CA ARG A 85 7.23 -4.03 3.65
C ARG A 85 8.58 -4.74 3.58
N SER A 86 9.62 -3.95 3.32
CA SER A 86 11.00 -4.37 3.54
C SER A 86 11.69 -3.40 4.49
N ASN A 87 12.16 -3.92 5.62
CA ASN A 87 12.73 -3.14 6.73
C ASN A 87 14.23 -3.39 6.89
N LEU A 88 15.01 -3.07 5.85
CA LEU A 88 16.47 -3.19 5.91
C LEU A 88 17.10 -2.17 6.88
N PRO A 89 18.00 -2.60 7.81
CA PRO A 89 18.68 -1.68 8.72
C PRO A 89 19.44 -0.56 8.01
N ALA A 90 19.47 0.62 8.64
CA ALA A 90 20.12 1.83 8.11
C ALA A 90 21.62 1.68 7.80
N THR A 91 22.26 0.66 8.37
CA THR A 91 23.69 0.37 8.25
C THR A 91 24.06 -0.50 7.04
N SER A 92 23.07 -1.01 6.30
CA SER A 92 23.31 -1.87 5.13
C SER A 92 23.25 -1.05 3.85
N ASP A 93 24.38 -0.95 3.15
CA ASP A 93 24.50 -0.31 1.82
C ASP A 93 24.07 -1.23 0.67
N SER A 94 23.50 -2.41 0.98
CA SER A 94 23.09 -3.36 -0.04
C SER A 94 21.84 -2.88 -0.78
N PRO A 95 21.82 -2.91 -2.13
CA PRO A 95 20.66 -2.54 -2.96
C PRO A 95 19.61 -3.67 -3.03
N THR A 96 19.36 -4.34 -1.90
CA THR A 96 18.43 -5.47 -1.77
C THR A 96 17.24 -5.10 -0.88
N GLY A 97 16.27 -6.00 -0.74
CA GLY A 97 15.09 -5.77 0.08
C GLY A 97 14.03 -4.90 -0.60
N LYS A 98 13.58 -5.31 -1.79
CA LYS A 98 12.39 -4.71 -2.41
C LYS A 98 11.16 -4.99 -1.56
N SER A 99 10.22 -4.05 -1.51
CA SER A 99 8.94 -4.32 -0.87
C SER A 99 8.05 -5.19 -1.76
N GLY A 100 7.20 -5.99 -1.11
CA GLY A 100 6.25 -6.85 -1.79
C GLY A 100 5.13 -6.06 -2.45
N ASN A 101 4.44 -6.68 -3.41
CA ASN A 101 3.31 -6.06 -4.08
C ASN A 101 1.99 -6.45 -3.42
N ILE A 102 1.01 -5.56 -3.49
CA ILE A 102 -0.35 -5.82 -3.00
C ILE A 102 -1.29 -5.79 -4.20
N HIS A 103 -2.00 -6.90 -4.42
CA HIS A 103 -3.02 -7.03 -5.46
C HIS A 103 -4.38 -7.32 -4.82
N ILE A 104 -5.37 -6.48 -5.10
CA ILE A 104 -6.72 -6.62 -4.56
C ILE A 104 -7.73 -6.60 -5.70
N GLU A 105 -8.54 -7.65 -5.81
CA GLU A 105 -9.63 -7.76 -6.76
C GLU A 105 -10.97 -7.96 -6.06
N MET A 106 -11.93 -7.10 -6.40
CA MET A 106 -13.28 -7.18 -5.84
C MET A 106 -14.36 -6.73 -6.81
N GLN A 107 -15.63 -6.89 -6.43
CA GLN A 107 -16.73 -6.20 -7.10
C GLN A 107 -16.97 -4.85 -6.43
N ASP A 108 -17.10 -4.88 -5.11
CA ASP A 108 -17.29 -3.70 -4.27
C ASP A 108 -16.28 -3.71 -3.11
N GLY A 109 -15.59 -2.58 -2.96
CA GLY A 109 -14.61 -2.34 -1.90
C GLY A 109 -15.00 -1.22 -0.98
N ILE A 110 -14.94 -1.47 0.32
CA ILE A 110 -15.24 -0.49 1.36
C ILE A 110 -14.04 -0.46 2.32
N PHE A 111 -13.36 0.70 2.40
CA PHE A 111 -12.23 0.94 3.29
C PHE A 111 -12.58 2.11 4.21
N ARG A 112 -12.71 1.86 5.51
CA ARG A 112 -13.15 2.90 6.46
C ARG A 112 -12.35 2.92 7.74
N ASN A 113 -12.10 4.11 8.25
CA ASN A 113 -11.56 4.40 9.59
C ASN A 113 -10.20 3.71 9.84
N GLY A 114 -9.06 4.40 9.81
CA GLY A 114 -7.77 3.81 10.21
C GLY A 114 -7.19 2.68 9.35
N VAL A 115 -7.83 2.30 8.24
CA VAL A 115 -7.32 1.23 7.37
C VAL A 115 -6.06 1.64 6.63
N VAL A 116 -5.00 0.85 6.72
CA VAL A 116 -3.75 1.11 5.99
C VAL A 116 -3.43 -0.05 5.06
N ILE A 117 -3.24 0.24 3.77
CA ILE A 117 -2.75 -0.71 2.76
C ILE A 117 -1.41 -0.19 2.25
N SER A 118 -0.32 -0.90 2.54
CA SER A 118 1.02 -0.34 2.43
C SER A 118 2.07 -1.29 1.83
N ALA A 119 2.80 -0.82 0.82
CA ALA A 119 3.88 -1.55 0.14
C ALA A 119 5.23 -0.83 0.28
N GLU A 120 5.57 -0.43 1.50
CA GLU A 120 6.64 0.53 1.80
C GLU A 120 8.01 -0.14 1.96
N THR A 121 9.08 0.53 1.55
CA THR A 121 10.46 0.07 1.77
C THR A 121 11.22 1.06 2.65
N ASN A 122 11.98 0.51 3.59
CA ASN A 122 13.02 1.20 4.34
C ASN A 122 14.40 0.73 3.87
N SER A 123 14.56 0.33 2.61
CA SER A 123 15.83 -0.16 2.05
C SER A 123 16.39 0.81 0.99
N HIS A 124 17.48 0.42 0.34
CA HIS A 124 18.00 1.10 -0.86
C HIS A 124 17.18 0.78 -2.13
N SER A 125 16.30 -0.22 -2.05
CA SER A 125 15.44 -0.68 -3.15
C SER A 125 14.17 0.16 -3.27
N ASN A 126 13.35 -0.15 -4.27
CA ASN A 126 12.09 0.55 -4.51
C ASN A 126 10.96 0.00 -3.62
N GLY A 127 9.98 0.87 -3.33
CA GLY A 127 8.70 0.47 -2.78
C GLY A 127 7.96 -0.48 -3.73
N GLY A 128 7.08 -1.30 -3.17
CA GLY A 128 6.26 -2.25 -3.91
C GLY A 128 5.08 -1.54 -4.57
N SER A 129 4.52 -2.16 -5.60
CA SER A 129 3.34 -1.62 -6.29
C SER A 129 2.05 -2.10 -5.62
N ILE A 130 1.03 -1.25 -5.67
CA ILE A 130 -0.32 -1.58 -5.21
C ILE A 130 -1.27 -1.52 -6.42
N ASP A 131 -1.97 -2.61 -6.69
CA ASP A 131 -2.98 -2.73 -7.75
C ASP A 131 -4.33 -3.10 -7.10
N ILE A 132 -5.31 -2.20 -7.21
CA ILE A 132 -6.65 -2.39 -6.64
C ILE A 132 -7.68 -2.24 -7.76
N LYS A 133 -8.44 -3.32 -7.99
CA LYS A 133 -9.46 -3.40 -9.04
C LYS A 133 -10.81 -3.75 -8.45
N ALA A 134 -11.81 -2.92 -8.75
CA ALA A 134 -13.21 -3.21 -8.43
C ALA A 134 -14.07 -3.27 -9.70
N GLN A 135 -15.00 -4.22 -9.76
CA GLN A 135 -15.94 -4.33 -10.89
C GLN A 135 -17.06 -3.29 -10.83
N ASN A 136 -17.37 -2.76 -9.65
CA ASN A 136 -18.47 -1.80 -9.44
C ASN A 136 -17.97 -0.52 -8.77
N SER A 137 -17.45 -0.62 -7.53
CA SER A 137 -17.14 0.57 -6.74
C SER A 137 -16.02 0.38 -5.71
N ILE A 138 -15.33 1.48 -5.42
CA ILE A 138 -14.40 1.63 -4.31
C ILE A 138 -14.85 2.84 -3.50
N LEU A 139 -15.04 2.64 -2.19
CA LEU A 139 -15.26 3.69 -1.21
C LEU A 139 -14.11 3.71 -0.20
N ILE A 140 -13.42 4.84 -0.10
CA ILE A 140 -12.40 5.11 0.92
C ILE A 140 -12.91 6.29 1.75
N GLU A 141 -13.13 6.07 3.04
CA GLU A 141 -13.73 7.07 3.91
C GLU A 141 -12.97 7.20 5.23
N SER A 142 -12.61 8.45 5.58
CA SER A 142 -12.12 8.81 6.90
C SER A 142 -13.12 9.70 7.62
N ASN A 143 -13.49 9.28 8.83
CA ASN A 143 -14.42 10.01 9.68
C ASN A 143 -13.73 10.78 10.82
N ASP A 144 -12.40 10.87 10.81
CA ASP A 144 -11.50 11.60 11.73
C ASP A 144 -11.97 11.75 13.20
N GLN A 145 -11.56 10.77 14.02
CA GLN A 145 -11.25 10.89 15.46
C GLN A 145 -10.05 10.02 15.90
N HIS A 146 -9.38 9.30 14.97
CA HIS A 146 -8.26 8.41 15.27
C HIS A 146 -6.96 8.98 14.71
N ASP A 147 -5.83 8.72 15.37
CA ASP A 147 -4.50 9.15 14.91
C ASP A 147 -4.09 8.47 13.60
N VAL A 148 -4.70 7.33 13.27
CA VAL A 148 -4.45 6.56 12.05
C VAL A 148 -5.44 6.98 10.95
N LYS A 149 -4.89 7.46 9.82
CA LYS A 149 -5.63 7.90 8.64
C LYS A 149 -5.83 6.74 7.66
N PRO A 150 -7.04 6.49 7.13
CA PRO A 150 -7.26 5.48 6.10
C PRO A 150 -6.48 5.75 4.80
N GLY A 151 -5.47 4.93 4.49
CA GLY A 151 -4.56 5.19 3.38
C GLY A 151 -4.30 3.98 2.50
N ILE A 152 -4.13 4.24 1.20
CA ILE A 152 -3.39 3.36 0.29
C ILE A 152 -2.06 4.05 0.02
N SER A 153 -0.97 3.46 0.50
CA SER A 153 0.35 4.08 0.42
C SER A 153 1.41 3.14 -0.15
N THR A 154 2.28 3.69 -0.97
CA THR A 154 3.57 3.07 -1.23
C THR A 154 4.64 4.12 -0.99
N SER A 155 5.70 3.71 -0.31
CA SER A 155 6.75 4.66 0.03
C SER A 155 8.14 4.05 0.04
N ALA A 156 9.12 4.93 -0.06
CA ALA A 156 10.51 4.61 0.22
C ALA A 156 11.00 5.61 1.27
N ASN A 157 11.16 5.16 2.52
CA ASN A 157 11.46 6.04 3.65
C ASN A 157 12.94 6.04 4.02
N GLN A 158 13.39 7.13 4.64
CA GLN A 158 14.79 7.30 5.03
C GLN A 158 15.12 6.82 6.44
N HIS A 159 16.39 6.41 6.56
CA HIS A 159 17.18 6.72 7.75
C HIS A 159 18.67 7.09 7.45
N ALA A 160 19.07 7.21 6.18
CA ALA A 160 20.43 7.61 5.80
C ALA A 160 20.45 8.36 4.46
N SER A 161 21.26 9.41 4.39
CA SER A 161 21.44 10.36 3.27
C SER A 161 22.01 9.77 1.97
N GLN A 162 22.10 8.43 1.87
CA GLN A 162 22.68 7.70 0.74
C GLN A 162 21.69 6.74 0.05
N ARG A 163 20.44 6.63 0.54
CA ARG A 163 19.43 5.76 -0.08
C ARG A 163 18.82 6.38 -1.33
N SER A 164 18.55 5.56 -2.34
CA SER A 164 18.04 5.95 -3.66
C SER A 164 16.75 5.24 -4.07
N GLY A 165 16.05 4.61 -3.12
CA GLY A 165 14.80 3.91 -3.36
C GLY A 165 13.70 4.81 -3.90
N SER A 166 13.12 4.46 -5.04
CA SER A 166 11.94 5.14 -5.55
C SER A 166 10.67 4.58 -4.90
N ALA A 167 9.64 5.39 -4.73
CA ALA A 167 8.35 4.87 -4.28
C ALA A 167 7.73 3.97 -5.37
N GLY A 168 6.91 3.01 -4.97
CA GLY A 168 6.21 2.14 -5.91
C GLY A 168 5.09 2.87 -6.65
N ASN A 169 4.50 2.23 -7.66
CA ASN A 169 3.34 2.79 -8.34
C ASN A 169 2.04 2.31 -7.69
N ILE A 170 1.00 3.13 -7.78
CA ILE A 170 -0.36 2.76 -7.38
C ILE A 170 -1.26 2.74 -8.61
N TYR A 171 -2.00 1.66 -8.77
CA TYR A 171 -2.99 1.47 -9.82
C TYR A 171 -4.35 1.23 -9.17
N ILE A 172 -5.33 2.06 -9.51
CA ILE A 172 -6.72 1.92 -9.04
C ILE A 172 -7.65 1.94 -10.25
N ALA A 173 -8.46 0.89 -10.39
CA ALA A 173 -9.46 0.80 -11.44
C ALA A 173 -10.82 0.39 -10.87
N ALA A 174 -11.84 1.22 -11.06
CA ALA A 174 -13.22 0.92 -10.67
C ALA A 174 -14.19 1.84 -11.41
N PRO A 175 -15.37 1.39 -11.86
CA PRO A 175 -16.36 2.30 -12.45
C PRO A 175 -16.69 3.49 -11.56
N LYS A 176 -16.71 3.32 -10.24
CA LYS A 176 -16.90 4.41 -9.28
C LYS A 176 -15.82 4.41 -8.20
N LEU A 177 -15.12 5.52 -8.05
CA LEU A 177 -14.13 5.73 -6.99
C LEU A 177 -14.52 6.95 -6.15
N PHE A 178 -14.78 6.71 -4.86
CA PHE A 178 -15.16 7.74 -3.90
C PHE A 178 -14.12 7.83 -2.79
N LEU A 179 -13.54 9.01 -2.59
CA LEU A 179 -12.69 9.34 -1.45
C LEU A 179 -13.33 10.48 -0.65
N SER A 180 -13.46 10.30 0.67
CA SER A 180 -14.06 11.32 1.53
C SER A 180 -13.36 11.41 2.89
N GLY A 181 -12.98 12.62 3.28
CA GLY A 181 -12.39 12.91 4.58
C GLY A 181 -10.88 13.17 4.52
N ILE A 182 -10.35 13.96 5.46
CA ILE A 182 -8.93 14.40 5.50
C ILE A 182 -7.98 13.21 5.61
N GLY A 183 -8.42 12.12 6.24
CA GLY A 183 -7.64 10.90 6.34
C GLY A 183 -7.75 9.97 5.13
N ALA A 184 -8.65 10.19 4.16
CA ALA A 184 -8.80 9.32 2.99
C ALA A 184 -7.75 9.68 1.92
N VAL A 185 -6.66 8.91 1.87
CA VAL A 185 -5.46 9.24 1.09
C VAL A 185 -5.06 8.11 0.15
N ILE A 186 -4.68 8.46 -1.07
CA ILE A 186 -3.88 7.62 -1.97
C ILE A 186 -2.52 8.31 -2.16
N GLU A 187 -1.43 7.69 -1.73
CA GLU A 187 -0.12 8.32 -1.72
C GLU A 187 1.00 7.43 -2.26
N SER A 188 1.81 7.97 -3.16
CA SER A 188 3.10 7.38 -3.54
C SER A 188 4.23 8.36 -3.24
N LYS A 189 4.99 8.10 -2.18
CA LYS A 189 5.96 9.05 -1.62
C LYS A 189 7.36 8.47 -1.46
N THR A 190 8.38 9.18 -1.93
CA THR A 190 9.77 8.89 -1.52
C THR A 190 10.30 10.00 -0.62
N GLU A 191 11.07 9.60 0.39
CA GLU A 191 11.91 10.50 1.18
C GLU A 191 13.39 10.35 0.81
N THR A 192 13.73 9.45 -0.14
CA THR A 192 15.11 9.14 -0.53
C THR A 192 15.57 9.97 -1.73
N SER A 193 16.77 9.73 -2.26
CA SER A 193 17.22 10.34 -3.52
C SER A 193 16.57 9.74 -4.78
N GLY A 194 15.73 8.71 -4.62
CA GLY A 194 14.88 8.18 -5.68
C GLY A 194 13.74 9.12 -6.06
N THR A 195 12.87 8.69 -6.96
CA THR A 195 11.70 9.47 -7.40
C THR A 195 10.44 9.06 -6.65
N GLY A 196 9.48 10.00 -6.53
CA GLY A 196 8.11 9.66 -6.19
C GLY A 196 7.54 8.70 -7.24
N GLY A 197 6.62 7.83 -6.84
CA GLY A 197 6.03 6.85 -7.76
C GLY A 197 4.79 7.41 -8.42
N ASN A 198 4.40 6.81 -9.54
CA ASN A 198 3.25 7.27 -10.31
C ASN A 198 1.96 6.69 -9.73
N ILE A 199 0.88 7.48 -9.81
CA ILE A 199 -0.47 7.05 -9.45
C ILE A 199 -1.32 7.03 -10.72
N TYR A 200 -1.99 5.91 -10.96
CA TYR A 200 -2.89 5.70 -12.10
C TYR A 200 -4.29 5.42 -11.57
N VAL A 201 -5.23 6.31 -11.85
CA VAL A 201 -6.65 6.17 -11.51
C VAL A 201 -7.46 6.07 -12.80
N ASN A 202 -8.21 4.98 -12.93
CA ASN A 202 -9.16 4.78 -14.02
C ASN A 202 -10.55 4.52 -13.44
N ALA A 203 -11.46 5.47 -13.61
CA ALA A 203 -12.84 5.34 -13.17
C ALA A 203 -13.82 5.89 -14.20
N ASP A 204 -15.10 5.56 -14.12
CA ASP A 204 -16.11 6.29 -14.90
C ASP A 204 -16.48 7.56 -14.13
N LEU A 205 -16.69 7.40 -12.81
CA LEU A 205 -16.93 8.48 -11.86
C LEU A 205 -15.85 8.52 -10.77
N LEU A 206 -15.17 9.65 -10.65
CA LEU A 206 -14.25 9.98 -9.55
C LEU A 206 -14.82 11.10 -8.68
N GLU A 207 -14.96 10.86 -7.38
CA GLU A 207 -15.32 11.90 -6.40
C GLU A 207 -14.27 11.96 -5.29
N LEU A 208 -13.64 13.12 -5.10
CA LEU A 208 -12.86 13.44 -3.92
C LEU A 208 -13.56 14.55 -3.15
N LYS A 209 -13.79 14.35 -1.85
CA LYS A 209 -14.42 15.38 -1.01
C LYS A 209 -13.84 15.46 0.40
N ASN A 210 -14.17 16.55 1.06
CA ASN A 210 -13.98 16.75 2.50
C ASN A 210 -12.51 16.57 2.95
N GLY A 211 -11.56 17.07 2.17
CA GLY A 211 -10.13 16.97 2.49
C GLY A 211 -9.41 15.73 1.95
N ALA A 212 -10.11 14.83 1.26
CA ALA A 212 -9.50 13.65 0.64
C ALA A 212 -8.38 14.04 -0.34
N SER A 213 -7.33 13.21 -0.44
CA SER A 213 -6.18 13.51 -1.29
C SER A 213 -5.62 12.36 -2.11
N ILE A 214 -5.08 12.71 -3.27
CA ILE A 214 -4.20 11.86 -4.09
C ILE A 214 -2.86 12.58 -4.23
N SER A 215 -1.76 11.98 -3.75
CA SER A 215 -0.44 12.62 -3.71
C SER A 215 0.67 11.75 -4.30
N SER A 216 1.49 12.33 -5.17
CA SER A 216 2.76 11.74 -5.58
C SER A 216 3.90 12.67 -5.17
N ALA A 217 4.81 12.22 -4.32
CA ALA A 217 5.76 13.12 -3.68
C ALA A 217 7.20 12.58 -3.63
N SER A 218 8.14 13.50 -3.67
CA SER A 218 9.54 13.32 -3.31
C SER A 218 9.91 14.43 -2.34
N THR A 219 10.09 14.12 -1.06
CA THR A 219 10.29 15.16 -0.03
C THR A 219 11.71 15.24 0.49
N ASN A 220 12.67 14.63 -0.23
CA ASN A 220 14.08 14.72 0.12
C ASN A 220 14.62 16.11 -0.20
N THR A 221 15.31 16.74 0.76
CA THR A 221 15.89 18.08 0.58
C THR A 221 17.38 18.05 0.20
N ALA A 222 17.97 16.85 0.03
CA ALA A 222 19.35 16.67 -0.39
C ALA A 222 19.58 17.15 -1.84
N LYS A 223 20.82 17.50 -2.17
CA LYS A 223 21.19 18.00 -3.52
C LYS A 223 20.91 17.00 -4.66
N ASN A 224 20.81 15.71 -4.32
CA ASN A 224 20.53 14.61 -5.23
C ASN A 224 19.10 14.07 -5.07
N ALA A 225 18.18 14.83 -4.47
CA ALA A 225 16.78 14.43 -4.40
C ALA A 225 16.20 14.14 -5.79
N GLY A 226 15.42 13.06 -5.91
CA GLY A 226 14.69 12.77 -7.13
C GLY A 226 13.42 13.60 -7.24
N ASN A 227 12.79 13.55 -8.40
CA ASN A 227 11.55 14.28 -8.66
C ASN A 227 10.33 13.58 -8.06
N ALA A 228 9.25 14.33 -7.83
CA ALA A 228 7.92 13.75 -7.67
C ALA A 228 7.55 12.85 -8.86
N GLY A 229 6.65 11.89 -8.63
CA GLY A 229 6.03 11.15 -9.71
C GLY A 229 4.87 11.91 -10.34
N HIS A 230 4.19 11.24 -11.26
CA HIS A 230 3.03 11.75 -11.98
C HIS A 230 1.73 11.12 -11.46
N ILE A 231 0.65 11.90 -11.53
CA ILE A 231 -0.71 11.41 -11.27
C ILE A 231 -1.47 11.43 -12.58
N PHE A 232 -1.92 10.25 -13.03
CA PHE A 232 -2.72 10.05 -14.22
C PHE A 232 -4.14 9.67 -13.82
N ILE A 233 -5.11 10.52 -14.13
CA ILE A 233 -6.54 10.26 -13.86
C ILE A 233 -7.27 10.21 -15.20
N THR A 234 -7.92 9.09 -15.47
CA THR A 234 -8.85 8.91 -16.58
C THR A 234 -10.23 8.70 -16.01
N SER A 235 -11.16 9.62 -16.29
CA SER A 235 -12.55 9.52 -15.87
C SER A 235 -13.49 10.27 -16.78
N ASP A 236 -14.71 9.74 -16.94
CA ASP A 236 -15.79 10.42 -17.66
C ASP A 236 -16.31 11.61 -16.84
N ASP A 237 -16.53 11.40 -15.54
CA ASP A 237 -16.99 12.42 -14.59
C ASP A 237 -16.02 12.57 -13.40
N ILE A 238 -15.57 13.80 -13.13
CA ILE A 238 -14.70 14.13 -11.99
C ILE A 238 -15.35 15.20 -11.11
N SER A 239 -15.45 14.93 -9.82
CA SER A 239 -15.99 15.81 -8.79
C SER A 239 -14.96 16.03 -7.66
N LEU A 240 -14.46 17.26 -7.51
CA LEU A 240 -13.49 17.64 -6.47
C LEU A 240 -14.11 18.72 -5.58
N MET A 241 -14.34 18.42 -4.30
CA MET A 241 -15.15 19.24 -3.41
C MET A 241 -14.53 19.41 -2.02
N ASN A 242 -14.95 20.45 -1.31
CA ASN A 242 -14.72 20.61 0.14
C ASN A 242 -13.25 20.38 0.56
N LYS A 243 -12.32 21.11 -0.08
CA LYS A 243 -10.86 21.05 0.19
C LYS A 243 -10.18 19.72 -0.15
N SER A 244 -10.75 18.91 -1.04
CA SER A 244 -10.02 17.79 -1.65
C SER A 244 -8.81 18.27 -2.46
N CYS A 245 -7.75 17.47 -2.54
CA CYS A 245 -6.51 17.84 -3.22
C CYS A 245 -5.98 16.72 -4.12
N ILE A 246 -5.42 17.09 -5.27
CA ILE A 246 -4.56 16.22 -6.09
C ILE A 246 -3.24 16.96 -6.23
N LEU A 247 -2.13 16.38 -5.77
CA LEU A 247 -0.86 17.09 -5.68
C LEU A 247 0.34 16.25 -6.11
N THR A 248 1.28 16.91 -6.78
CA THR A 248 2.64 16.40 -6.96
C THR A 248 3.60 17.32 -6.23
N GLU A 249 4.49 16.79 -5.38
CA GLU A 249 5.39 17.59 -4.53
C GLU A 249 6.85 17.13 -4.68
N ALA A 250 7.76 18.06 -4.93
CA ALA A 250 9.21 17.85 -5.02
C ALA A 250 9.97 18.99 -4.34
#